data_AF-A0A3Q3AGB1-F1
#
_entry.id   AF-A0A3Q3AGB1-F1
#
_cell.length_a   1.000
_cell.length_b   1.000
_cell.length_c   1.000
_cell.angle_alpha   90.00
_cell.angle_beta   90.00
_cell.angle_gamma   90.00
#
_symmetry.space_group_name_H-M   'P 1'
#
loop_
_entity.id
_entity.type
_entity.pdbx_description
1 polymer ?
#
loop_
_entity_poly.entity_id
_entity_poly.type
_entity_poly.pdbx_seq_one_letter_code
_entity_poly.pdbx_strand_id
1 'polypeptide(L)'
;MAAQLVVALLAFTSLSFASEPDCKELVKPLVLDSHSPIYGKWVLHVGSWDKPGLKSDLLSVNSSWVELSPSSDSGVITIYWADRLKDDKCLHGPANATISGTTSHTTFIINGHTSYHDGKYYETCSDCLLSEDTTLLPDGKSKGRYLFLFTRTGSLEPTELDTFKKQAECLQFLPEYHFGSTHLCPDERESASVRSSENEQTQTAESEED
;
A
#
# COMPACT_ATOMS: atom_id res chain seq x y z
N MET A 1 10.28 34.10 -49.04
CA MET A 1 10.81 34.23 -47.67
C MET A 1 9.73 34.32 -46.60
N ALA A 2 8.59 35.00 -46.83
CA ALA A 2 7.49 35.04 -45.87
C ALA A 2 6.76 33.70 -45.65
N ALA A 3 6.55 32.91 -46.72
CA ALA A 3 5.83 31.63 -46.62
C ALA A 3 6.55 30.56 -45.77
N GLN A 4 7.89 30.57 -45.75
CA GLN A 4 8.68 29.61 -44.96
C GLN A 4 8.66 29.94 -43.45
N LEU A 5 8.50 31.22 -43.09
CA LEU A 5 8.35 31.67 -41.70
C LEU A 5 6.98 31.24 -41.12
N VAL A 6 5.93 31.22 -41.94
CA VAL A 6 4.57 30.80 -41.50
C VAL A 6 4.51 29.28 -41.26
N VAL A 7 5.19 28.50 -42.10
CA VAL A 7 5.27 27.03 -41.94
C VAL A 7 6.10 26.65 -40.71
N ALA A 8 7.17 27.39 -40.41
CA ALA A 8 7.96 27.18 -39.20
C ALA A 8 7.17 27.52 -37.92
N LEU A 9 6.35 28.58 -37.92
CA LEU A 9 5.52 28.92 -36.75
C LEU A 9 4.43 27.87 -36.47
N LEU A 10 3.82 27.30 -37.51
CA LEU A 10 2.79 26.26 -37.36
C LEU A 10 3.35 24.91 -36.89
N ALA A 11 4.62 24.63 -37.16
CA ALA A 11 5.32 23.44 -36.68
C ALA A 11 5.72 23.53 -35.19
N PHE A 12 5.85 24.75 -34.63
CA PHE A 12 6.13 24.93 -33.19
C PHE A 12 4.87 24.89 -32.31
N THR A 13 3.67 25.02 -32.89
CA THR A 13 2.41 24.89 -32.13
C THR A 13 1.92 23.45 -32.00
N SER A 14 2.59 22.48 -32.64
CA SER A 14 2.27 21.06 -32.51
C SER A 14 3.09 20.35 -31.42
N LEU A 15 3.64 21.09 -30.44
CA LEU A 15 4.08 20.47 -29.19
C LEU A 15 2.84 19.86 -28.52
N SER A 16 2.77 18.54 -28.64
CA SER A 16 1.77 17.65 -28.11
C SER A 16 1.31 18.09 -26.72
N PHE A 17 0.08 18.60 -26.63
CA PHE A 17 -0.71 18.39 -25.42
C PHE A 17 -0.92 16.88 -25.34
N ALA A 18 -0.03 16.17 -24.64
CA ALA A 18 -0.45 14.93 -24.01
C ALA A 18 -1.56 15.36 -23.06
N SER A 19 -2.82 15.12 -23.44
CA SER A 19 -3.95 15.40 -22.56
C SER A 19 -3.66 14.70 -21.25
N GLU A 20 -3.69 15.44 -20.15
CA GLU A 20 -3.59 14.85 -18.83
C GLU A 20 -4.63 13.73 -18.73
N PRO A 21 -4.24 12.52 -18.30
CA PRO A 21 -5.15 11.39 -18.28
C PRO A 21 -6.39 11.75 -17.44
N ASP A 22 -7.57 11.41 -17.96
CA ASP A 22 -8.84 11.63 -17.27
C ASP A 22 -8.81 10.90 -15.92
N CYS A 23 -9.42 11.48 -14.88
CA CYS A 23 -9.51 10.86 -13.56
C CYS A 23 -10.10 9.45 -13.63
N LYS A 24 -11.02 9.20 -14.57
CA LYS A 24 -11.57 7.86 -14.81
C LYS A 24 -10.50 6.82 -15.15
N GLU A 25 -9.48 7.21 -15.91
CA GLU A 25 -8.37 6.36 -16.29
C GLU A 25 -7.36 6.20 -15.16
N LEU A 26 -7.04 7.32 -14.48
CA LEU A 26 -6.10 7.34 -13.36
C LEU A 26 -6.58 6.52 -12.14
N VAL A 27 -7.87 6.48 -11.87
CA VAL A 27 -8.44 5.78 -10.71
C VAL A 27 -9.17 4.49 -11.12
N LYS A 28 -8.66 3.83 -12.15
CA LYS A 28 -9.21 2.56 -12.63
C LYS A 28 -9.06 1.48 -11.52
N PRO A 29 -10.17 0.89 -11.04
CA PRO A 29 -10.10 -0.13 -10.00
C PRO A 29 -9.37 -1.38 -10.48
N LEU A 30 -8.60 -1.98 -9.58
CA LEU A 30 -7.96 -3.27 -9.80
C LEU A 30 -8.95 -4.41 -9.50
N VAL A 31 -8.94 -5.45 -10.33
CA VAL A 31 -9.70 -6.68 -10.06
C VAL A 31 -8.93 -7.54 -9.05
N LEU A 32 -9.62 -7.99 -8.01
CA LEU A 32 -9.05 -8.81 -6.95
C LEU A 32 -9.42 -10.29 -7.17
N ASP A 33 -8.41 -11.10 -7.47
CA ASP A 33 -8.50 -12.56 -7.59
C ASP A 33 -7.16 -13.20 -7.18
N SER A 34 -7.07 -14.53 -7.22
CA SER A 34 -5.88 -15.29 -6.82
C SER A 34 -4.64 -15.07 -7.70
N HIS A 35 -4.77 -14.37 -8.83
CA HIS A 35 -3.67 -13.98 -9.72
C HIS A 35 -3.40 -12.47 -9.71
N SER A 36 -4.06 -11.73 -8.81
CA SER A 36 -3.92 -10.28 -8.72
C SER A 36 -2.46 -9.86 -8.46
N PRO A 37 -1.95 -8.79 -9.10
CA PRO A 37 -0.57 -8.35 -8.94
C PRO A 37 -0.26 -7.79 -7.53
N ILE A 38 -1.27 -7.66 -6.67
CA ILE A 38 -1.13 -7.17 -5.29
C ILE A 38 -0.36 -8.13 -4.38
N TYR A 39 -0.16 -9.39 -4.77
CA TYR A 39 0.46 -10.36 -3.88
C TYR A 39 1.97 -10.14 -3.70
N GLY A 40 2.45 -10.59 -2.54
CA GLY A 40 3.82 -10.43 -2.06
C GLY A 40 3.97 -9.25 -1.10
N LYS A 41 5.24 -8.92 -0.81
CA LYS A 41 5.64 -7.90 0.16
C LYS A 41 5.74 -6.53 -0.48
N TRP A 42 5.34 -5.52 0.30
CA TRP A 42 5.22 -4.11 -0.09
C TRP A 42 5.62 -3.19 1.05
N VAL A 43 6.35 -2.12 0.74
CA VAL A 43 6.87 -1.13 1.68
C VAL A 43 6.22 0.21 1.42
N LEU A 44 5.68 0.85 2.47
CA LEU A 44 5.00 2.14 2.36
C LEU A 44 5.98 3.20 1.88
N HIS A 45 5.69 3.83 0.74
CA HIS A 45 6.45 4.96 0.24
C HIS A 45 5.78 6.28 0.64
N VAL A 46 4.49 6.43 0.35
CA VAL A 46 3.75 7.66 0.63
C VAL A 46 2.30 7.37 0.98
N GLY A 47 1.75 8.17 1.91
CA GLY A 47 0.34 8.15 2.26
C GLY A 47 -0.29 9.55 2.27
N SER A 48 -1.60 9.61 2.05
CA SER A 48 -2.44 10.80 2.15
C SER A 48 -3.75 10.48 2.90
N TRP A 49 -4.50 11.51 3.29
CA TRP A 49 -5.74 11.39 4.06
C TRP A 49 -6.81 12.37 3.57
N ASP A 50 -8.09 12.02 3.73
CA ASP A 50 -9.20 12.82 3.20
C ASP A 50 -9.78 13.83 4.21
N LYS A 51 -9.52 13.63 5.50
CA LYS A 51 -10.03 14.48 6.60
C LYS A 51 -8.89 14.98 7.47
N PRO A 52 -8.83 16.27 7.83
CA PRO A 52 -7.74 16.82 8.65
C PRO A 52 -7.50 16.09 9.97
N GLY A 53 -8.57 15.57 10.60
CA GLY A 53 -8.49 14.83 11.86
C GLY A 53 -7.78 13.47 11.78
N LEU A 54 -7.47 12.97 10.59
CA LEU A 54 -6.76 11.70 10.38
C LEU A 54 -5.24 11.88 10.28
N LYS A 55 -4.76 13.12 10.13
CA LYS A 55 -3.34 13.41 9.95
C LYS A 55 -2.47 12.83 11.08
N SER A 56 -2.89 12.98 12.33
CA SER A 56 -2.11 12.51 13.48
C SER A 56 -1.93 11.00 13.50
N ASP A 57 -2.94 10.25 13.07
CA ASP A 57 -2.95 8.79 13.06
C ASP A 57 -1.87 8.30 12.08
N LEU A 58 -1.89 8.79 10.83
CA LEU A 58 -0.89 8.41 9.82
C LEU A 58 0.52 8.87 10.20
N LEU A 59 0.66 10.11 10.67
CA LEU A 59 1.98 10.64 11.01
C LEU A 59 2.63 9.88 12.16
N SER A 60 1.89 9.13 12.98
CA SER A 60 2.44 8.34 14.09
C SER A 60 3.31 7.16 13.65
N VAL A 61 3.20 6.74 12.38
CA VAL A 61 3.94 5.63 11.77
C VAL A 61 5.16 6.18 11.03
N ASN A 62 6.36 5.70 11.36
CA ASN A 62 7.61 6.07 10.70
C ASN A 62 7.90 5.23 9.43
N SER A 63 7.54 3.96 9.46
CA SER A 63 7.63 3.05 8.31
C SER A 63 6.62 1.94 8.44
N SER A 64 6.18 1.38 7.32
CA SER A 64 5.25 0.25 7.30
C SER A 64 5.61 -0.69 6.16
N TRP A 65 5.38 -1.99 6.36
CA TRP A 65 5.32 -2.94 5.27
C TRP A 65 4.15 -3.91 5.47
N VAL A 66 3.62 -4.39 4.35
CA VAL A 66 2.57 -5.40 4.31
C VAL A 66 2.97 -6.51 3.37
N GLU A 67 2.54 -7.72 3.66
CA GLU A 67 2.60 -8.85 2.75
C GLU A 67 1.20 -9.40 2.54
N LEU A 68 0.79 -9.49 1.28
CA LEU A 68 -0.50 -10.02 0.86
C LEU A 68 -0.29 -11.38 0.21
N SER A 69 -1.05 -12.38 0.61
CA SER A 69 -1.03 -13.71 -0.01
C SER A 69 -2.44 -14.23 -0.29
N PRO A 70 -2.61 -15.03 -1.36
CA PRO A 70 -3.89 -15.69 -1.62
C PRO A 70 -4.12 -16.77 -0.56
N SER A 71 -5.36 -16.85 -0.05
CA SER A 71 -5.79 -17.98 0.78
C SER A 71 -6.23 -19.17 -0.07
N SER A 72 -6.31 -20.35 0.53
CA SER A 72 -7.02 -21.51 -0.05
C SER A 72 -8.51 -21.26 -0.22
N ASP A 73 -9.07 -20.37 0.61
CA ASP A 73 -10.47 -19.97 0.54
C ASP A 73 -10.65 -18.89 -0.52
N SER A 74 -11.46 -19.20 -1.55
CA SER A 74 -11.78 -18.25 -2.62
C SER A 74 -12.33 -16.94 -2.04
N GLY A 75 -11.77 -15.82 -2.46
CA GLY A 75 -12.17 -14.49 -2.01
C GLY A 75 -11.59 -14.07 -0.65
N VAL A 76 -10.59 -14.78 -0.12
CA VAL A 76 -9.87 -14.37 1.10
C VAL A 76 -8.40 -14.05 0.78
N ILE A 77 -7.94 -12.88 1.23
CA ILE A 77 -6.53 -12.47 1.21
C ILE A 77 -6.00 -12.60 2.65
N THR A 78 -4.88 -13.28 2.82
CA THR A 78 -4.13 -13.25 4.07
C THR A 78 -3.17 -12.08 4.06
N ILE A 79 -3.12 -11.35 5.17
CA ILE A 79 -2.33 -10.14 5.35
C ILE A 79 -1.40 -10.37 6.53
N TYR A 80 -0.12 -10.05 6.34
CA TYR A 80 0.79 -9.81 7.45
C TYR A 80 1.30 -8.38 7.34
N TRP A 81 1.21 -7.62 8.42
CA TRP A 81 1.59 -6.21 8.43
C TRP A 81 2.58 -5.95 9.55
N ALA A 82 3.44 -4.94 9.37
CA ALA A 82 4.31 -4.44 10.41
C ALA A 82 4.56 -2.94 10.26
N ASP A 83 4.32 -2.22 11.35
CA ASP A 83 4.47 -0.78 11.47
C ASP A 83 5.52 -0.44 12.52
N ARG A 84 6.45 0.46 12.17
CA ARG A 84 7.36 1.10 13.11
C ARG A 84 6.76 2.44 13.51
N LEU A 85 6.51 2.63 14.80
CA LEU A 85 6.04 3.89 15.36
C LEU A 85 7.20 4.88 15.55
N LYS A 86 6.88 6.16 15.82
CA LYS A 86 7.90 7.21 16.06
C LYS A 86 8.81 6.97 17.26
N ASP A 87 8.38 6.18 18.24
CA ASP A 87 9.16 5.80 19.42
C ASP A 87 10.01 4.53 19.15
N ASP A 88 10.20 4.17 17.88
CA ASP A 88 10.89 2.97 17.39
C ASP A 88 10.26 1.64 17.83
N LYS A 89 9.05 1.67 18.40
CA LYS A 89 8.30 0.46 18.69
C LYS A 89 7.76 -0.16 17.41
N CYS A 90 7.95 -1.48 17.28
CA CYS A 90 7.32 -2.27 16.23
C CYS A 90 5.97 -2.83 16.68
N LEU A 91 4.96 -2.66 15.83
CA LEU A 91 3.69 -3.36 15.88
C LEU A 91 3.60 -4.23 14.64
N HIS A 92 3.04 -5.42 14.75
CA HIS A 92 2.84 -6.30 13.61
C HIS A 92 1.71 -7.27 13.93
N GLY A 93 1.22 -7.96 12.91
CA GLY A 93 0.29 -9.05 13.13
C GLY A 93 -0.28 -9.64 11.85
N PRO A 94 -0.96 -10.78 11.97
CA PRO A 94 -1.77 -11.31 10.91
C PRO A 94 -3.14 -10.61 10.86
N ALA A 95 -3.71 -10.56 9.67
CA ALA A 95 -5.12 -10.24 9.43
C ALA A 95 -5.61 -11.02 8.20
N ASN A 96 -6.93 -11.11 8.04
CA ASN A 96 -7.54 -11.63 6.83
C ASN A 96 -8.50 -10.59 6.27
N ALA A 97 -8.53 -10.49 4.94
CA ALA A 97 -9.47 -9.65 4.22
C ALA A 97 -10.39 -10.51 3.36
N THR A 98 -11.70 -10.30 3.47
CA THR A 98 -12.68 -10.93 2.59
C THR A 98 -13.03 -10.00 1.43
N ILE A 99 -13.12 -10.52 0.21
CA ILE A 99 -13.41 -9.73 -0.98
C ILE A 99 -14.90 -9.78 -1.28
N SER A 100 -15.50 -8.60 -1.48
CA SER A 100 -16.86 -8.42 -1.97
C SER A 100 -16.84 -7.44 -3.15
N GLY A 101 -16.92 -7.98 -4.37
CA GLY A 101 -16.75 -7.19 -5.59
C GLY A 101 -15.33 -6.64 -5.70
N THR A 102 -15.20 -5.31 -5.68
CA THR A 102 -13.91 -4.60 -5.75
C THR A 102 -13.42 -4.10 -4.38
N THR A 103 -14.13 -4.45 -3.31
CA THR A 103 -13.81 -4.02 -1.94
C THR A 103 -13.30 -5.21 -1.13
N SER A 104 -12.24 -5.00 -0.36
CA SER A 104 -11.76 -5.95 0.65
C SER A 104 -12.18 -5.50 2.05
N HIS A 105 -12.77 -6.37 2.84
CA HIS A 105 -13.19 -6.10 4.21
C HIS A 105 -12.21 -6.73 5.19
N THR A 106 -11.55 -5.91 6.00
CA THR A 106 -10.49 -6.35 6.92
C THR A 106 -10.81 -5.93 8.35
N THR A 107 -10.46 -6.80 9.29
CA THR A 107 -10.46 -6.45 10.71
C THR A 107 -9.04 -6.57 11.25
N PHE A 108 -8.50 -5.48 11.78
CA PHE A 108 -7.21 -5.47 12.46
C PHE A 108 -7.43 -5.50 13.97
N ILE A 109 -6.63 -6.30 14.67
CA ILE A 109 -6.61 -6.37 16.13
C ILE A 109 -5.21 -5.94 16.58
N ILE A 110 -5.12 -4.75 17.16
CA ILE A 110 -3.85 -4.14 17.57
C ILE A 110 -3.91 -3.84 19.06
N ASN A 111 -3.05 -4.49 19.85
CA ASN A 111 -3.00 -4.32 21.32
C ASN A 111 -4.39 -4.46 21.99
N GLY A 112 -5.23 -5.39 21.50
CA GLY A 112 -6.59 -5.61 22.02
C GLY A 112 -7.66 -4.63 21.52
N HIS A 113 -7.29 -3.68 20.66
CA HIS A 113 -8.25 -2.80 19.98
C HIS A 113 -8.60 -3.34 18.60
N THR A 114 -9.90 -3.39 18.31
CA THR A 114 -10.43 -3.81 17.01
C THR A 114 -10.66 -2.59 16.13
N SER A 115 -10.18 -2.64 14.89
CA SER A 115 -10.46 -1.65 13.86
C SER A 115 -11.00 -2.33 12.60
N TYR A 116 -12.00 -1.72 11.97
CA TYR A 116 -12.71 -2.25 10.81
C TYR A 116 -12.40 -1.39 9.58
N HIS A 117 -12.11 -2.05 8.45
CA HIS A 117 -11.56 -1.41 7.28
C HIS A 117 -12.17 -1.94 5.98
N ASP A 118 -12.52 -1.01 5.10
CA ASP A 118 -12.85 -1.30 3.70
C ASP A 118 -11.72 -0.81 2.80
N GLY A 119 -11.06 -1.75 2.14
CA GLY A 119 -9.95 -1.51 1.22
C GLY A 119 -10.40 -1.52 -0.24
N LYS A 120 -9.85 -0.63 -1.05
CA LYS A 120 -9.94 -0.64 -2.52
C LYS A 120 -8.56 -0.53 -3.13
N TYR A 121 -8.38 -1.12 -4.30
CA TYR A 121 -7.10 -1.13 -5.01
C TYR A 121 -7.28 -0.56 -6.40
N TYR A 122 -6.24 0.10 -6.90
CA TYR A 122 -6.26 0.78 -8.20
C TYR A 122 -5.07 0.36 -9.05
N GLU A 123 -5.25 0.39 -10.36
CA GLU A 123 -4.14 0.22 -11.30
C GLU A 123 -3.13 1.37 -11.12
N THR A 124 -1.84 1.04 -11.17
CA THR A 124 -0.72 1.97 -10.97
C THR A 124 0.56 1.39 -11.62
N CYS A 125 1.74 1.78 -11.16
CA CYS A 125 3.02 1.22 -11.63
C CYS A 125 3.14 -0.29 -11.34
N SER A 126 3.96 -1.01 -12.12
CA SER A 126 4.11 -2.48 -12.00
C SER A 126 4.72 -2.93 -10.67
N ASP A 127 5.57 -2.09 -10.08
CA ASP A 127 6.21 -2.32 -8.79
C ASP A 127 5.61 -1.47 -7.67
N CYS A 128 4.33 -1.11 -7.83
CA CYS A 128 3.54 -0.34 -6.88
C CYS A 128 2.27 -1.09 -6.46
N LEU A 129 1.83 -0.82 -5.24
CA LEU A 129 0.52 -1.17 -4.73
C LEU A 129 -0.17 0.11 -4.26
N LEU A 130 -1.20 0.54 -4.99
CA LEU A 130 -2.04 1.68 -4.61
C LEU A 130 -3.31 1.16 -3.94
N SER A 131 -3.49 1.52 -2.67
CA SER A 131 -4.66 1.14 -1.88
C SER A 131 -5.33 2.35 -1.22
N GLU A 132 -6.65 2.40 -1.30
CA GLU A 132 -7.48 3.26 -0.45
C GLU A 132 -7.96 2.41 0.73
N ASP A 133 -7.76 2.91 1.95
CA ASP A 133 -8.22 2.29 3.19
C ASP A 133 -9.26 3.19 3.86
N THR A 134 -10.49 2.70 3.98
CA THR A 134 -11.57 3.39 4.70
C THR A 134 -11.70 2.81 6.10
N THR A 135 -11.33 3.58 7.12
CA THR A 135 -11.57 3.20 8.51
C THR A 135 -13.05 3.39 8.87
N LEU A 136 -13.67 2.36 9.43
CA LEU A 136 -15.07 2.36 9.84
C LEU A 136 -15.22 2.53 11.35
N LEU A 137 -16.25 3.27 11.75
CA LEU A 137 -16.73 3.35 13.12
C LEU A 137 -17.57 2.10 13.45
N PRO A 138 -17.83 1.80 14.75
CA PRO A 138 -18.66 0.66 15.14
C PRO A 138 -20.08 0.66 14.56
N ASP A 139 -20.60 1.84 14.19
CA ASP A 139 -21.91 1.99 13.52
C ASP A 139 -21.84 1.81 11.99
N GLY A 140 -20.68 1.43 11.45
CA GLY A 140 -20.42 1.20 10.04
C GLY A 140 -20.16 2.47 9.21
N LYS A 141 -20.20 3.66 9.82
CA LYS A 141 -19.89 4.90 9.08
C LYS A 141 -18.40 5.09 8.90
N SER A 142 -18.02 5.72 7.80
CA SER A 142 -16.62 6.09 7.55
C SER A 142 -16.13 7.14 8.57
N LYS A 143 -15.11 6.77 9.35
CA LYS A 143 -14.29 7.71 10.13
C LYS A 143 -13.55 8.63 9.15
N GLY A 144 -13.01 8.07 8.08
CA GLY A 144 -12.43 8.74 6.92
C GLY A 144 -11.56 7.75 6.15
N ARG A 145 -10.73 8.25 5.25
CA ARG A 145 -9.97 7.45 4.31
C ARG A 145 -8.50 7.82 4.30
N TYR A 146 -7.68 6.83 4.03
CA TYR A 146 -6.28 6.98 3.66
C TYR A 146 -6.06 6.47 2.25
N LEU A 147 -5.09 7.06 1.55
CA LEU A 147 -4.58 6.56 0.29
C LEU A 147 -3.11 6.25 0.50
N PHE A 148 -2.71 5.02 0.21
CA PHE A 148 -1.36 4.55 0.40
C PHE A 148 -0.77 4.06 -0.91
N LEU A 149 0.44 4.50 -1.19
CA LEU A 149 1.27 3.90 -2.22
C LEU A 149 2.41 3.15 -1.56
N PHE A 150 2.38 1.84 -1.73
CA PHE A 150 3.49 0.97 -1.38
C PHE A 150 4.28 0.61 -2.63
N THR A 151 5.54 0.24 -2.43
CA THR A 151 6.47 -0.18 -3.49
C THR A 151 7.20 -1.44 -3.06
N ARG A 152 7.86 -2.14 -3.98
CA ARG A 152 8.62 -3.34 -3.61
C ARG A 152 9.79 -3.07 -2.65
N THR A 153 10.41 -1.89 -2.73
CA THR A 153 11.67 -1.57 -2.02
C THR A 153 11.58 -0.35 -1.10
N GLY A 154 10.47 0.38 -1.12
CA GLY A 154 10.32 1.68 -0.48
C GLY A 154 10.82 2.86 -1.33
N SER A 155 11.34 2.59 -2.53
CA SER A 155 11.80 3.61 -3.49
C SER A 155 10.79 3.78 -4.63
N LEU A 156 10.67 4.98 -5.18
CA LEU A 156 9.70 5.33 -6.21
C LEU A 156 10.29 6.37 -7.17
N GLU A 157 10.02 6.24 -8.47
CA GLU A 157 10.45 7.24 -9.44
C GLU A 157 9.62 8.53 -9.31
N PRO A 158 10.21 9.72 -9.53
CA PRO A 158 9.49 10.99 -9.39
C PRO A 158 8.22 11.08 -10.25
N THR A 159 8.23 10.49 -11.45
CA THR A 159 7.07 10.47 -12.36
C THR A 159 5.93 9.61 -11.83
N GLU A 160 6.24 8.53 -11.10
CA GLU A 160 5.25 7.67 -10.46
C GLU A 160 4.66 8.37 -9.23
N LEU A 161 5.48 9.11 -8.48
CA LEU A 161 5.00 9.98 -7.40
C LEU A 161 4.02 11.03 -7.91
N ASP A 162 4.31 11.66 -9.04
CA ASP A 162 3.40 12.64 -9.63
C ASP A 162 2.09 12.01 -10.11
N THR A 163 2.15 10.75 -10.59
CA THR A 163 0.95 9.97 -10.90
C THR A 163 0.11 9.73 -9.64
N PHE A 164 0.74 9.33 -8.54
CA PHE A 164 0.05 9.17 -7.25
C PHE A 164 -0.63 10.46 -6.78
N LYS A 165 0.03 11.61 -6.88
CA LYS A 165 -0.57 12.90 -6.49
C LYS A 165 -1.83 13.21 -7.29
N LYS A 166 -1.81 12.95 -8.60
CA LYS A 166 -2.99 13.11 -9.47
C LYS A 166 -4.10 12.12 -9.12
N GLN A 167 -3.75 10.87 -8.83
CA GLN A 167 -4.71 9.87 -8.34
C GLN A 167 -5.35 10.31 -7.01
N ALA A 168 -4.56 10.85 -6.08
CA ALA A 168 -5.05 11.41 -4.82
C ALA A 168 -6.00 12.60 -5.04
N GLU A 169 -5.68 13.50 -5.95
CA GLU A 169 -6.53 14.63 -6.34
C GLU A 169 -7.87 14.15 -6.94
N CYS A 170 -7.82 13.21 -7.89
CA CYS A 170 -9.01 12.60 -8.48
C CYS A 170 -9.93 11.93 -7.44
N LEU A 171 -9.34 11.36 -6.38
CA LEU A 171 -10.06 10.73 -5.27
C LEU A 171 -10.41 11.71 -4.12
N GLN A 172 -10.12 13.01 -4.30
CA GLN A 172 -10.42 14.09 -3.36
C GLN A 172 -9.71 13.97 -2.00
N PHE A 173 -8.47 13.48 -2.00
CA PHE A 173 -7.59 13.52 -0.82
C PHE A 173 -6.95 14.90 -0.64
N LEU A 174 -6.49 15.20 0.57
CA LEU A 174 -5.81 16.47 0.86
C LEU A 174 -4.43 16.50 0.19
N PRO A 175 -3.94 17.68 -0.25
CA PRO A 175 -2.63 17.82 -0.92
C PRO A 175 -1.45 17.80 0.07
N GLU A 176 -1.57 16.99 1.13
CA GLU A 176 -0.57 16.76 2.14
C GLU A 176 -0.19 15.28 2.13
N TYR A 177 1.10 15.02 2.34
CA TYR A 177 1.67 13.68 2.19
C TYR A 177 2.55 13.32 3.37
N HIS A 178 2.50 12.05 3.75
CA HIS A 178 3.39 11.44 4.72
C HIS A 178 4.27 10.42 3.99
N PHE A 179 5.58 10.59 4.06
CA PHE A 179 6.53 9.68 3.42
C PHE A 179 7.05 8.66 4.43
N GLY A 180 6.95 7.38 4.07
CA GLY A 180 7.51 6.29 4.86
C GLY A 180 9.03 6.26 4.75
N SER A 181 9.69 5.79 5.81
CA SER A 181 11.12 5.45 5.76
C SER A 181 11.33 3.98 5.41
N THR A 182 12.56 3.62 5.01
CA THR A 182 12.97 2.24 4.73
C THR A 182 13.57 1.53 5.95
N HIS A 183 13.53 2.16 7.14
CA HIS A 183 13.95 1.54 8.39
C HIS A 183 12.84 0.65 8.96
N LEU A 184 12.65 -0.51 8.34
CA LEU A 184 11.51 -1.38 8.60
C LEU A 184 11.59 -2.10 9.96
N CYS A 185 10.44 -2.57 10.42
CA CYS A 185 10.38 -3.60 11.46
C CYS A 185 10.81 -4.95 10.91
N PRO A 186 11.48 -5.79 11.72
CA PRO A 186 11.84 -7.15 11.31
C PRO A 186 10.58 -8.00 11.09
N ASP A 187 10.71 -9.05 10.29
CA ASP A 187 9.66 -10.06 10.14
C ASP A 187 9.75 -11.07 11.29
N GLU A 188 8.79 -11.03 12.21
CA GLU A 188 8.83 -11.94 13.36
C GLU A 188 8.62 -13.40 12.97
N ARG A 189 7.98 -13.68 11.82
CA ARG A 189 7.76 -15.04 11.33
C ARG A 189 9.09 -15.72 10.94
N GLU A 190 10.00 -14.96 10.35
CA GLU A 190 11.36 -15.45 10.03
C GLU A 190 12.17 -15.69 11.31
N SER A 191 12.04 -14.81 12.31
CA SER A 191 12.75 -14.99 13.58
C SER A 191 12.26 -16.20 14.38
N ALA A 192 10.99 -16.60 14.21
CA ALA A 192 10.40 -17.77 14.84
C ALA A 192 10.79 -19.07 14.12
N SER A 193 10.91 -19.05 12.79
CA SER A 193 11.33 -20.23 12.01
C SER A 193 12.80 -20.58 12.25
N VAL A 194 13.68 -19.58 12.38
CA VAL A 194 15.09 -19.79 12.76
C VAL A 194 15.22 -20.42 14.14
N ARG A 195 14.51 -19.90 15.16
CA ARG A 195 14.52 -20.50 16.51
C ARG A 195 14.01 -21.94 16.54
N SER A 196 13.00 -22.25 15.72
CA SER A 196 12.43 -23.60 15.64
C SER A 196 13.41 -24.59 15.02
N SER A 197 14.13 -24.17 13.97
CA SER A 197 15.12 -25.00 13.28
C SER A 197 16.43 -25.19 14.08
N GLU A 198 16.87 -24.18 14.84
CA GLU A 198 17.99 -24.32 15.78
C GLU A 198 17.69 -25.31 16.91
N ASN A 199 16.45 -25.32 17.42
CA ASN A 199 16.02 -26.30 18.42
C ASN A 199 15.95 -27.74 17.86
N GLU A 200 15.50 -27.93 16.63
CA GLU A 200 15.50 -29.25 15.98
C GLU A 200 16.92 -29.75 15.70
N GLN A 201 17.84 -28.89 15.26
CA GLN A 201 19.25 -29.27 15.06
C GLN A 201 19.95 -29.62 16.37
N THR A 202 19.68 -28.90 17.45
CA THR A 202 20.27 -29.19 18.78
C THR A 202 19.78 -30.53 19.32
N GLN A 203 18.50 -30.85 19.15
CA GLN A 203 17.94 -32.15 19.58
C GLN A 203 18.44 -33.33 18.73
N THR A 204 18.71 -33.10 17.45
CA THR A 204 19.24 -34.16 16.56
C THR A 204 20.71 -34.46 16.89
N ALA A 205 21.51 -33.42 17.18
CA ALA A 205 22.92 -33.58 17.57
C ALA A 205 23.11 -34.29 18.92
N GLU A 206 22.22 -34.06 19.90
CA GLU A 206 22.26 -34.77 21.19
C GLU A 206 21.82 -36.24 21.09
N SER A 207 21.14 -36.63 20.00
CA SER A 207 20.67 -38.01 19.78
C SER A 207 21.65 -38.91 19.01
N GLU A 208 22.74 -38.35 18.47
CA GLU A 208 23.79 -39.08 17.74
C GLU A 208 25.04 -39.37 18.60
N GLU A 209 25.08 -38.91 19.85
CA GLU A 209 26.18 -39.12 20.80
C GLU A 209 25.94 -40.24 21.85
N ASP A 210 24.83 -40.98 21.76
CA ASP A 210 24.51 -42.17 22.60
C ASP A 210 24.60 -43.51 21.84
#